data_AF-A0A3B0BE43-F1
#
_entry.id   AF-A0A3B0BE43-F1
#
_cell.length_a   1.000
_cell.length_b   1.000
_cell.length_c   1.000
_cell.angle_alpha   90.00
_cell.angle_beta   90.00
_cell.angle_gamma   90.00
#
_symmetry.space_group_name_H-M   'P 1'
#
loop_
_entity.id
_entity.type
_entity.pdbx_description
1 polymer ?
#
loop_
_entity_poly.entity_id
_entity_poly.type
_entity_poly.pdbx_seq_one_letter_code
_entity_poly.pdbx_strand_id
1 'polypeptide(L)'
;MADANIRIPADARDRLAEVAAAEGLSLRAYLSRLADELLTPAERAEQAERARRMLREWNGYDPGQDEEERLDAELDRRLSEAAR
;
A
#
# COMPACT_ATOMS: atom_id res chain seq x y z
N MET A 1 19.13 -12.33 -3.45
CA MET A 1 18.69 -11.61 -2.23
C MET A 1 19.22 -12.36 -1.03
N ALA A 2 19.83 -11.68 -0.07
CA ALA A 2 20.25 -12.31 1.18
C ALA A 2 19.02 -12.61 2.03
N ASP A 3 18.97 -13.80 2.62
CA ASP A 3 17.89 -14.16 3.54
C ASP A 3 18.02 -13.37 4.85
N ALA A 4 16.92 -12.79 5.31
CA ALA A 4 16.84 -12.05 6.56
C ALA A 4 15.98 -12.81 7.59
N ASN A 5 16.45 -12.90 8.82
CA ASN A 5 15.71 -13.53 9.91
C ASN A 5 14.88 -12.48 10.65
N ILE A 6 13.55 -12.64 10.62
CA ILE A 6 12.60 -11.76 11.30
C ILE A 6 11.99 -12.51 12.48
N ARG A 7 11.99 -11.91 13.67
CA ARG A 7 11.27 -12.45 14.82
C ARG A 7 9.83 -11.95 14.78
N ILE A 8 8.90 -12.90 14.74
CA ILE A 8 7.46 -12.63 14.80
C ILE A 8 6.80 -13.56 15.83
N PRO A 9 5.70 -13.13 16.45
CA PRO A 9 4.85 -14.01 17.25
C PRO A 9 4.39 -15.25 16.47
N ALA A 10 4.27 -16.39 17.16
CA ALA A 10 3.96 -17.67 16.51
C ALA A 10 2.56 -17.70 15.90
N ASP A 11 1.59 -17.09 16.59
CA ASP A 11 0.22 -16.86 16.12
C ASP A 11 0.19 -16.03 14.82
N ALA A 12 0.97 -14.95 14.75
CA ALA A 12 1.08 -14.15 13.54
C ALA A 12 1.68 -14.94 12.37
N ARG A 13 2.73 -15.74 12.62
CA ARG A 13 3.32 -16.64 11.61
C ARG A 13 2.28 -17.63 11.09
N ASP A 14 1.56 -18.28 11.99
CA ASP A 14 0.60 -19.34 11.62
C ASP A 14 -0.56 -18.76 10.82
N ARG A 15 -1.05 -17.59 11.22
CA ARG A 15 -2.07 -16.87 10.45
C ARG A 15 -1.59 -16.51 9.04
N LEU A 16 -0.37 -16.01 8.89
CA LEU A 16 0.20 -15.69 7.57
C LEU A 16 0.41 -16.96 6.72
N ALA A 17 0.76 -18.09 7.35
CA ALA A 17 0.91 -19.36 6.66
C ALA A 17 -0.43 -19.89 6.12
N GLU A 18 -1.53 -19.74 6.88
CA GLU A 18 -2.87 -20.06 6.41
C GLU A 18 -3.28 -19.21 5.19
N VAL A 19 -3.02 -17.90 5.23
CA VAL A 19 -3.31 -16.99 4.12
C VAL A 19 -2.50 -17.37 2.88
N ALA A 20 -1.19 -17.60 3.04
CA ALA A 20 -0.34 -18.05 1.95
C ALA A 20 -0.84 -19.36 1.33
N ALA A 21 -1.23 -20.34 2.18
CA ALA A 21 -1.76 -21.62 1.72
C ALA A 21 -3.08 -21.49 0.96
N ALA A 22 -3.99 -20.61 1.41
CA ALA A 22 -5.24 -20.31 0.70
C ALA A 22 -4.99 -19.76 -0.71
N GLU A 23 -3.86 -19.09 -0.92
CA GLU A 23 -3.42 -18.57 -2.22
C GLU A 23 -2.49 -19.53 -2.98
N GLY A 24 -2.24 -20.75 -2.46
CA GLY A 24 -1.35 -21.72 -3.09
C GLY A 24 0.13 -21.34 -3.05
N LEU A 25 0.51 -20.39 -2.19
CA LEU A 25 1.86 -19.87 -2.05
C LEU A 25 2.55 -20.43 -0.79
N SER A 26 3.87 -20.49 -0.83
CA SER A 26 4.66 -20.64 0.40
C SER A 26 4.66 -19.33 1.19
N LEU A 27 4.82 -19.39 2.52
CA LEU A 27 4.94 -18.20 3.36
C LEU A 27 6.03 -17.23 2.85
N ARG A 28 7.18 -17.76 2.41
CA ARG A 28 8.27 -16.96 1.82
C ARG A 28 7.83 -16.24 0.54
N ALA A 29 7.16 -16.95 -0.37
CA ALA A 29 6.68 -16.37 -1.63
C ALA A 29 5.62 -15.30 -1.38
N TYR A 30 4.69 -15.57 -0.46
CA TYR A 30 3.67 -14.62 -0.04
C TYR A 30 4.29 -13.34 0.55
N LEU A 31 5.27 -13.47 1.45
CA LEU A 31 5.96 -12.31 2.04
C LEU A 31 6.78 -11.52 1.01
N SER A 32 7.40 -12.19 0.05
CA SER A 32 8.11 -11.50 -1.04
C SER A 32 7.15 -10.69 -1.89
N ARG A 33 6.02 -11.29 -2.30
CA ARG A 33 4.99 -10.59 -3.09
C ARG A 33 4.40 -9.42 -2.29
N LEU A 34 4.14 -9.61 -1.01
CA LEU A 34 3.63 -8.55 -0.14
C LEU A 34 4.62 -7.38 -0.03
N ALA A 35 5.92 -7.66 0.06
CA ALA A 35 6.94 -6.62 0.07
C ALA A 35 7.02 -5.87 -1.27
N ASP A 36 6.79 -6.55 -2.40
CA ASP A 36 6.78 -5.93 -3.73
C ASP A 36 5.52 -5.06 -3.97
N GLU A 37 4.40 -5.39 -3.32
CA GLU A 37 3.12 -4.66 -3.45
C GLU A 37 3.00 -3.49 -2.48
N LEU A 38 3.57 -3.60 -1.27
CA LEU A 38 3.42 -2.58 -0.24
C LEU A 38 4.46 -1.47 -0.38
N LEU A 39 4.02 -0.32 -0.88
CA LEU A 39 4.81 0.91 -0.86
C LEU A 39 4.97 1.45 0.57
N THR A 40 6.21 1.78 0.93
CA THR A 40 6.51 2.53 2.16
C THR A 40 5.84 3.92 2.12
N PRO A 41 5.64 4.58 3.28
CA PRO A 41 5.11 5.94 3.29
C PRO A 41 5.91 6.93 2.43
N ALA A 42 7.24 6.77 2.39
CA ALA A 42 8.12 7.63 1.58
C ALA A 42 7.92 7.37 0.07
N GLU A 43 7.85 6.11 -0.36
CA GLU A 43 7.61 5.76 -1.75
C GLU A 43 6.21 6.18 -2.21
N ARG A 44 5.20 6.09 -1.33
CA ARG A 44 3.86 6.63 -1.61
C ARG A 44 3.89 8.15 -1.82
N ALA A 45 4.62 8.89 -0.98
CA ALA A 45 4.79 10.32 -1.16
C ALA A 45 5.51 10.64 -2.48
N GLU A 46 6.56 9.91 -2.84
CA GLU A 46 7.25 10.11 -4.12
C GLU A 46 6.32 9.83 -5.32
N GLN A 47 5.52 8.76 -5.24
CA GLN A 47 4.55 8.42 -6.27
C GLN A 47 3.47 9.50 -6.41
N ALA A 48 2.97 10.05 -5.30
CA ALA A 48 2.02 11.15 -5.29
C ALA A 48 2.60 12.40 -5.96
N GLU A 49 3.82 12.78 -5.59
CA GLU A 49 4.51 13.92 -6.21
C GLU A 49 4.76 13.71 -7.71
N ARG A 50 5.09 12.49 -8.13
CA ARG A 50 5.24 12.16 -9.56
C ARG A 50 3.91 12.29 -10.29
N ALA A 51 2.82 11.79 -9.72
CA ALA A 51 1.49 11.91 -10.30
C ALA A 51 1.04 13.37 -10.40
N ARG A 52 1.28 14.20 -9.37
CA ARG A 52 1.00 15.64 -9.38
C ARG A 52 1.74 16.35 -10.50
N ARG A 53 3.05 16.08 -10.67
CA ARG A 53 3.82 16.64 -11.79
C ARG A 53 3.24 16.25 -13.14
N MET A 54 2.90 14.97 -13.33
CA MET A 54 2.31 14.50 -14.59
C MET A 54 0.94 15.14 -14.87
N LEU A 55 0.09 15.30 -13.85
CA LEU A 55 -1.21 15.97 -13.98
C LEU A 55 -1.01 17.44 -14.34
N ARG A 56 -0.12 18.15 -13.63
CA ARG A 56 0.20 19.54 -13.92
C ARG A 56 0.73 19.73 -15.35
N GLU A 57 1.58 18.84 -15.82
CA GLU A 57 2.06 18.85 -17.21
C GLU A 57 0.94 18.54 -18.22
N TRP A 58 0.02 17.63 -17.90
CA TRP A 58 -1.00 17.16 -18.82
C TRP A 58 -2.23 18.07 -18.92
N ASN A 59 -2.70 18.61 -17.80
CA ASN A 59 -3.95 19.39 -17.74
C ASN A 59 -3.85 20.66 -16.87
N GLY A 60 -2.68 20.97 -16.32
CA GLY A 60 -2.48 22.14 -15.46
C GLY A 60 -3.04 21.98 -14.05
N TYR A 61 -3.54 20.81 -13.67
CA TYR A 61 -4.10 20.55 -12.36
C TYR A 61 -3.00 20.49 -11.29
N ASP A 62 -3.13 21.36 -10.30
CA ASP A 62 -2.19 21.55 -9.19
C ASP A 62 -3.05 21.87 -7.93
N PRO A 63 -3.56 20.84 -7.23
CA PRO A 63 -4.48 21.06 -6.12
C PRO A 63 -3.77 21.77 -4.97
N GLY A 64 -4.47 22.73 -4.34
CA GLY A 64 -3.99 23.35 -3.10
C GLY A 64 -4.20 22.43 -1.89
N GLN A 65 -3.53 22.72 -0.77
CA GLN A 65 -3.61 21.93 0.47
C GLN A 65 -5.07 21.68 0.92
N ASP A 66 -5.92 22.72 0.92
CA ASP A 66 -7.33 22.60 1.32
C ASP A 66 -8.13 21.63 0.41
N GLU A 67 -7.79 21.57 -0.88
CA GLU A 67 -8.44 20.66 -1.82
C GLU A 67 -7.97 19.22 -1.62
N GLU A 68 -6.68 19.02 -1.34
CA GLU A 68 -6.11 17.71 -1.00
C GLU A 68 -6.77 17.14 0.26
N GLU A 69 -6.85 17.91 1.35
CA GLU A 69 -7.48 17.47 2.59
C GLU A 69 -8.94 17.04 2.39
N ARG A 70 -9.68 17.79 1.57
CA ARG A 70 -11.07 17.46 1.22
C ARG A 70 -11.16 16.17 0.39
N LEU A 71 -10.26 15.98 -0.58
CA LEU A 71 -10.22 14.78 -1.42
C LEU A 71 -9.84 13.54 -0.62
N ASP A 72 -8.89 13.66 0.31
CA ASP A 72 -8.49 12.57 1.20
C ASP A 72 -9.64 12.16 2.12
N ALA A 73 -10.32 13.12 2.75
CA ALA A 73 -11.50 12.84 3.58
C ALA A 73 -12.62 12.15 2.79
N GLU A 74 -12.83 12.54 1.53
CA GLU A 74 -13.80 11.90 0.64
C GLU A 74 -13.37 10.48 0.24
N LEU A 75 -12.08 10.26 -0.02
CA LEU A 75 -11.54 8.93 -0.32
C LEU A 75 -11.71 7.99 0.88
N ASP A 76 -11.35 8.42 2.08
CA ASP A 76 -11.50 7.65 3.32
C ASP A 76 -12.96 7.27 3.59
N ARG A 77 -13.88 8.20 3.34
CA ARG A 77 -15.32 7.94 3.43
C ARG A 77 -15.74 6.83 2.48
N ARG A 78 -15.35 6.90 1.20
CA ARG A 78 -15.70 5.88 0.20
C ARG A 78 -15.08 4.52 0.49
N LEU A 79 -13.83 4.48 0.94
CA LEU A 79 -13.17 3.24 1.34
C LEU A 79 -13.88 2.59 2.53
N SER A 80 -14.31 3.39 3.51
CA SER A 80 -15.09 2.91 4.66
C SER A 80 -16.47 2.39 4.26
N GLU A 81 -17.13 3.03 3.28
CA GLU A 81 -18.41 2.58 2.72
C GLU A 81 -18.27 1.26 1.94
N ALA A 82 -17.18 1.09 1.17
CA ALA A 82 -16.93 -0.13 0.39
C ALA A 82 -16.47 -1.34 1.23
N ALA A 83 -15.95 -1.10 2.44
CA ALA A 83 -15.55 -2.15 3.37
C ALA A 83 -16.69 -2.69 4.25
N ARG A 84 -17.92 -2.17 4.09
CA ARG A 84 -19.15 -2.68 4.72
C ARG A 84 -19.83 -3.75 3.88
#